data_AF-A0A0M8Y3U7-F1
#
_entry.id   AF-A0A0M8Y3U7-F1
#
_cell.length_a   1.000
_cell.length_b   1.000
_cell.length_c   1.000
_cell.angle_alpha   90.00
_cell.angle_beta   90.00
_cell.angle_gamma   90.00
#
_symmetry.space_group_name_H-M   'P 1'
#
loop_
_entity.id
_entity.type
_entity.pdbx_description
1 polymer ?
#
loop_
_entity_poly.entity_id
_entity_poly.type
_entity_poly.pdbx_seq_one_letter_code
_entity_poly.pdbx_strand_id
1 'polypeptide(L)' 'MSRVRARVQRGRRGWAPGGIVTYAADRLHEEVAYVAYHFHWSWDSILDLEHPDRLRYVAEIARINTRISQGR' A
#
# COMPACT_ATOMS: atom_id res chain seq x y z
N MET A 1 9.81 -25.10 -20.71
CA MET A 1 8.62 -24.28 -21.00
C MET A 1 7.84 -24.18 -19.70
N SER A 2 7.58 -23.07 -19.01
CA SER A 2 7.72 -21.64 -19.29
C SER A 2 7.90 -20.92 -17.95
N ARG A 3 8.79 -19.92 -17.93
CA ARG A 3 9.01 -18.99 -16.82
C ARG A 3 7.94 -17.91 -16.87
N VAL A 4 7.32 -17.56 -15.74
CA VAL A 4 6.57 -16.31 -15.63
C VAL A 4 7.21 -15.47 -14.55
N ARG A 5 8.03 -14.50 -15.00
CA ARG A 5 8.47 -13.35 -14.21
C ARG A 5 7.45 -12.24 -14.43
N ALA A 6 6.62 -11.95 -13.43
CA ALA A 6 5.79 -10.76 -13.42
C ALA A 6 6.58 -9.60 -12.80
N ARG A 7 7.09 -8.73 -13.67
CA ARG A 7 7.65 -7.43 -13.31
C ARG A 7 6.50 -6.55 -12.80
N VAL A 8 6.50 -6.21 -11.52
CA VAL A 8 5.67 -5.10 -11.03
C VAL A 8 6.28 -3.80 -11.55
N GLN A 9 5.62 -3.25 -12.55
CA GLN A 9 5.97 -1.99 -13.20
C GLN A 9 5.69 -0.83 -12.24
N ARG A 10 6.72 -0.01 -12.04
CA ARG A 10 6.62 1.36 -11.53
C ARG A 10 5.71 2.17 -12.47
N GLY A 11 4.48 2.42 -12.05
CA GLY A 11 3.59 3.39 -12.67
C GLY A 11 3.76 4.77 -12.03
N ARG A 12 4.74 5.56 -12.49
CA ARG A 12 4.67 7.02 -12.41
C ARG A 12 3.90 7.50 -13.64
N ARG A 13 2.66 7.96 -13.46
CA ARG A 13 1.96 8.84 -14.42
C ARG A 13 1.12 9.85 -13.63
N GLY A 14 1.31 11.13 -13.94
CA GLY A 14 0.61 12.25 -13.32
C GLY A 14 -0.56 12.78 -14.16
N TRP A 15 -1.05 13.95 -13.72
CA TRP A 15 -2.05 14.89 -14.30
C TRP A 15 -3.48 14.71 -13.74
N ALA A 16 -4.27 15.72 -13.28
CA ALA A 16 -4.31 17.19 -13.39
C ALA A 16 -5.14 17.84 -12.21
N PRO A 17 -5.41 19.17 -12.15
CA PRO A 17 -5.51 19.97 -10.91
C PRO A 17 -6.92 20.12 -10.33
N GLY A 18 -7.17 19.51 -9.18
CA GLY A 18 -8.29 19.79 -8.27
C GLY A 18 -8.00 19.30 -6.85
N GLY A 19 -6.70 19.22 -6.54
CA GLY A 19 -6.12 18.12 -5.77
C GLY A 19 -5.68 18.50 -4.37
N ILE A 20 -6.63 18.76 -3.47
CA ILE A 20 -6.29 18.90 -2.05
C ILE A 20 -7.04 17.87 -1.17
N VAL A 21 -8.27 17.48 -1.51
CA VAL A 21 -9.07 16.59 -0.65
C VAL A 21 -9.24 15.19 -1.21
N THR A 22 -9.53 15.04 -2.51
CA THR A 22 -9.82 13.73 -3.11
C THR A 22 -8.58 12.85 -3.19
N TYR A 23 -7.46 13.37 -3.71
CA TYR A 23 -6.22 12.59 -3.79
C TYR A 23 -5.72 12.13 -2.41
N ALA A 24 -5.86 12.96 -1.38
CA ALA A 24 -5.49 12.60 -0.02
C ALA A 24 -6.41 11.52 0.57
N ALA A 25 -7.71 11.60 0.30
CA ALA A 25 -8.70 10.61 0.73
C ALA A 25 -8.57 9.27 -0.02
N ASP A 26 -8.29 9.31 -1.33
CA ASP A 26 -8.05 8.12 -2.16
C ASP A 26 -6.78 7.40 -1.68
N ARG A 27 -5.70 8.16 -1.44
CA ARG A 27 -4.46 7.62 -0.86
C ARG A 27 -4.67 6.98 0.51
N LEU A 28 -5.46 7.63 1.37
CA LEU A 28 -5.80 7.09 2.69
C LEU A 28 -6.55 5.76 2.56
N HIS A 29 -7.54 5.69 1.65
CA HIS A 29 -8.29 4.46 1.39
C HIS A 29 -7.38 3.33 0.92
N GLU A 30 -6.44 3.61 0.00
CA GLU A 30 -5.47 2.62 -0.46
C GLU A 30 -4.58 2.10 0.68
N GLU A 31 -4.07 3.00 1.54
CA GLU A 31 -3.26 2.62 2.69
C GLU A 31 -4.02 1.74 3.68
N VAL A 32 -5.25 2.12 4.02
CA VAL A 32 -6.10 1.38 4.94
C VAL A 32 -6.44 0.00 4.38
N ALA A 33 -6.85 -0.08 3.11
CA ALA A 33 -7.16 -1.34 2.45
C ALA A 33 -5.94 -2.27 2.39
N TYR A 34 -4.75 -1.73 2.11
CA TYR A 34 -3.51 -2.51 2.07
C TYR A 34 -3.15 -3.10 3.44
N VAL A 35 -3.25 -2.30 4.50
CA VAL A 35 -3.00 -2.76 5.88
C VAL A 35 -4.04 -3.79 6.30
N ALA A 36 -5.33 -3.52 6.06
CA ALA A 36 -6.42 -4.43 6.39
C ALA A 36 -6.29 -5.78 5.66
N TYR A 37 -5.90 -5.77 4.39
CA TYR A 37 -5.69 -7.00 3.61
C TYR A 37 -4.58 -7.89 4.18
N HIS A 38 -3.50 -7.29 4.70
CA HIS A 38 -2.33 -8.04 5.17
C HIS A 38 -2.36 -8.41 6.65
N PHE A 39 -2.93 -7.58 7.52
CA PHE A 39 -3.00 -7.85 8.95
C PHE A 39 -4.40 -8.22 9.45
N HIS A 40 -5.42 -8.13 8.60
CA HIS A 40 -6.82 -8.42 8.95
C HIS A 40 -7.35 -7.62 10.13
N TRP A 41 -6.79 -6.43 10.35
CA TRP A 41 -7.29 -5.49 11.34
C TRP A 41 -8.58 -4.82 10.86
N SER A 42 -9.41 -4.40 11.82
CA SER A 42 -10.63 -3.66 11.51
C SER A 42 -10.28 -2.30 10.91
N TRP A 43 -11.19 -1.78 10.06
CA TRP A 43 -11.01 -0.48 9.43
C TRP A 43 -10.87 0.63 10.46
N ASP A 44 -11.70 0.62 11.50
CA ASP A 44 -11.69 1.58 12.60
C ASP A 44 -10.34 1.61 13.32
N SER A 45 -9.76 0.44 13.58
CA SER A 45 -8.44 0.34 14.22
C SER A 45 -7.31 0.95 13.39
N ILE A 46 -7.43 0.95 12.05
CA ILE A 46 -6.40 1.50 11.15
C ILE A 46 -6.61 3.01 10.94
N LEU A 47 -7.86 3.48 10.96
CA LEU A 47 -8.18 4.90 10.92
C LEU A 47 -7.74 5.63 12.19
N ASP A 48 -7.75 4.95 13.33
CA ASP A 48 -7.28 5.48 14.62
C ASP A 48 -5.75 5.65 14.69
N LEU A 49 -5.00 4.98 13.79
CA LEU A 49 -3.55 5.15 13.72
C LEU A 49 -3.18 6.55 13.23
N GLU A 50 -2.19 7.15 13.89
CA GLU A 50 -1.55 8.35 13.38
C GLU A 50 -1.00 8.09 11.98
N HIS A 51 -1.07 9.11 11.11
CA HIS A 51 -0.55 9.06 9.75
C HIS A 51 0.88 8.46 9.65
N PRO A 52 1.88 8.87 10.46
CA PRO A 52 3.22 8.26 10.43
C PRO A 52 3.23 6.78 10.79
N ASP A 53 2.40 6.33 11.74
CA ASP A 53 2.34 4.93 12.15
C ASP A 53 1.77 4.05 11.02
N ARG A 54 0.70 4.51 10.37
CA ARG A 54 0.13 3.79 9.22
C ARG A 54 1.15 3.64 8.09
N LEU A 55 1.89 4.71 7.76
CA LEU A 55 2.96 4.65 6.75
C LEU A 55 4.07 3.65 7.14
N ARG A 56 4.43 3.56 8.43
CA ARG A 56 5.39 2.57 8.92
C ARG A 56 4.90 1.15 8.65
N TYR A 57 3.64 0.84 8.97
CA TYR A 57 3.07 -0.49 8.72
C TYR A 57 3.03 -0.83 7.23
N VAL A 58 2.61 0.11 6.37
CA VAL A 58 2.65 -0.07 4.90
C VAL A 58 4.05 -0.42 4.42
N ALA A 59 5.09 0.28 4.91
CA ALA A 59 6.47 0.02 4.56
C ALA A 59 6.95 -1.36 5.05
N GLU A 60 6.63 -1.76 6.27
CA GLU A 60 7.02 -3.05 6.84
C GLU A 60 6.36 -4.23 6.10
N ILE A 61 5.07 -4.12 5.77
CA ILE A 61 4.37 -5.12 4.95
C ILE A 61 5.10 -5.28 3.59
N ALA A 62 5.45 -4.17 2.93
CA ALA A 62 6.16 -4.21 1.65
C ALA A 62 7.54 -4.88 1.78
N ARG A 63 8.28 -4.64 2.87
CA ARG A 63 9.58 -5.29 3.16
C ARG A 63 9.41 -6.79 3.38
N ILE A 64 8.43 -7.21 4.17
CA ILE A 64 8.12 -8.62 4.43
C ILE A 64 7.76 -9.34 3.13
N ASN A 65 6.84 -8.78 2.34
CA ASN A 65 6.42 -9.35 1.05
C ASN A 65 7.59 -9.46 0.06
N THR A 66 8.47 -8.46 0.03
CA THR A 66 9.68 -8.47 -0.80
C THR A 66 10.61 -9.61 -0.38
N ARG A 67 10.86 -9.78 0.92
CA ARG A 67 11.71 -10.87 1.44
C ARG A 67 11.14 -12.25 1.13
N ILE A 68 9.84 -12.45 1.34
CA ILE A 68 9.15 -13.71 1.03
C ILE A 68 9.22 -14.03 -0.47
N SER A 69 9.06 -13.01 -1.31
CA SER A 69 9.11 -13.18 -2.77
C SER A 69 10.52 -13.45 -3.30
N GLN A 70 11.57 -13.00 -2.61
CA GLN A 70 12.96 -13.25 -2.98
C GLN A 70 13.51 -14.59 -2.49
N GLY A 71 12.94 -15.13 -1.41
CA GLY A 71 13.31 -16.45 -0.86
C GLY A 71 12.58 -17.64 -1.51
N ARG A 72 11.86 -17.40 -2.62
CA ARG A 72 11.05 -18.40 -3.32
C ARG A 72 11.54 -18.59 -4.76
#